data_AF-A0A2V7EQS7-F1
#
_entry.id   AF-A0A2V7EQS7-F1
#
_cell.length_a   1.000
_cell.length_b   1.000
_cell.length_c   1.000
_cell.angle_alpha   90.00
_cell.angle_beta   90.00
_cell.angle_gamma   90.00
#
_symmetry.space_group_name_H-M   'P 1'
#
loop_
_entity.id
_entity.type
_entity.pdbx_description
1 polymer ?
#
loop_
_entity_poly.entity_id
_entity_poly.type
_entity_poly.pdbx_seq_one_letter_code
_entity_poly.pdbx_strand_id
1 'polypeptide(L)'
;MAELGWARSRGDSAEQEGLRRGAWYRVVEDPEKQWVVLDVHQVEVRVPRGNLELRKERPKGWSVVHEPHLVCPGCHKRQHLSGQPKEVKCYECGNTFAVDWKDRA
;
A
#
# COMPACT_ATOMS: atom_id res chain seq x y z
N MET A 1 -15.69 15.03 1.67
CA MET A 1 -14.34 15.17 1.10
C MET A 1 -14.22 14.09 0.05
N ALA A 2 -13.99 14.44 -1.22
CA ALA A 2 -13.87 13.44 -2.28
C ALA A 2 -12.78 12.42 -1.93
N GLU A 3 -13.10 11.13 -1.98
CA GLU A 3 -12.10 10.09 -1.83
C GLU A 3 -11.21 10.13 -3.08
N LEU A 4 -10.09 10.87 -3.00
CA LEU A 4 -9.12 11.02 -4.10
C LEU A 4 -8.47 9.69 -4.49
N GLY A 5 -8.61 8.67 -3.63
CA GLY A 5 -8.21 7.29 -3.89
C GLY A 5 -7.05 6.85 -3.02
N TRP A 6 -6.36 5.83 -3.50
CA TRP A 6 -5.24 5.16 -2.85
C TRP A 6 -4.08 5.05 -3.83
N ALA A 7 -2.86 5.16 -3.34
CA ALA A 7 -1.66 5.01 -4.14
C ALA A 7 -0.68 4.03 -3.50
N ARG A 8 0.02 3.26 -4.33
CA ARG A 8 1.12 2.38 -3.92
C ARG A 8 2.36 2.71 -4.74
N SER A 9 3.54 2.64 -4.13
CA SER A 9 4.81 2.74 -4.86
C SER A 9 4.97 1.60 -5.87
N ARG A 10 5.38 1.90 -7.09
CA ARG A 10 5.75 0.89 -8.10
C ARG A 10 7.17 0.37 -7.85
N GLY A 11 7.31 -0.96 -7.78
CA GLY A 11 8.62 -1.61 -7.70
C GLY A 11 9.48 -1.11 -6.53
N ASP A 12 10.76 -0.82 -6.82
CA ASP A 12 11.77 -0.44 -5.82
C ASP A 12 11.82 1.06 -5.49
N SER A 13 11.04 1.90 -6.20
CA SER A 13 10.99 3.34 -5.95
C SER A 13 10.40 3.71 -4.59
N ALA A 14 9.85 2.74 -3.86
CA ALA A 14 9.25 2.95 -2.55
C ALA A 14 10.23 3.56 -1.55
N GLU A 15 11.43 2.99 -1.44
CA GLU A 15 12.39 3.33 -0.39
C GLU A 15 13.00 4.73 -0.58
N GLN A 16 13.17 5.16 -1.84
CA GLN A 16 13.66 6.50 -2.18
C GLN A 16 12.66 7.59 -1.76
N GLU A 17 11.37 7.25 -1.77
CA GLU A 17 10.25 8.17 -1.52
C GLU A 17 9.72 8.05 -0.07
N GLY A 18 10.41 7.28 0.80
CA GLY A 18 9.97 7.06 2.18
C GLY A 18 8.70 6.19 2.31
N LEU A 19 8.29 5.53 1.22
CA LEU A 19 7.16 4.62 1.17
C LEU A 19 7.59 3.18 1.48
N ARG A 20 6.67 2.39 2.04
CA ARG A 20 6.86 0.96 2.17
C ARG A 20 6.40 0.29 0.89
N ARG A 21 7.30 -0.43 0.22
CA ARG A 21 6.97 -1.26 -0.94
C ARG A 21 5.78 -2.17 -0.61
N GLY A 22 4.77 -2.19 -1.48
CA GLY A 22 3.52 -2.94 -1.29
C GLY A 22 2.43 -2.23 -0.48
N ALA A 23 2.74 -1.18 0.27
CA ALA A 23 1.72 -0.48 1.06
C ALA A 23 0.90 0.45 0.18
N TRP A 24 -0.41 0.48 0.41
CA TRP A 24 -1.31 1.46 -0.15
C TRP A 24 -1.52 2.59 0.84
N TYR A 25 -1.37 3.81 0.36
CA TYR A 25 -1.51 5.05 1.12
C TYR A 25 -2.68 5.85 0.59
N ARG A 26 -3.34 6.60 1.47
CA ARG A 26 -4.47 7.44 1.07
C ARG A 26 -3.95 8.66 0.30
N VAL A 27 -4.55 8.94 -0.85
CA VAL A 27 -4.29 10.19 -1.57
C VAL A 27 -5.01 11.32 -0.85
N VAL A 28 -4.27 12.33 -0.40
CA VAL A 28 -4.82 13.53 0.25
C VAL A 28 -4.88 14.71 -0.71
N GLU A 29 -4.02 14.73 -1.73
CA GLU A 29 -4.02 15.71 -2.79
C GLU A 29 -3.53 15.07 -4.10
N ASP A 30 -4.25 15.29 -5.20
CA ASP A 30 -3.82 14.89 -6.54
C ASP A 30 -3.65 16.15 -7.41
N PRO A 31 -2.59 16.94 -7.21
CA PRO A 31 -2.34 18.07 -8.08
C PRO A 31 -2.03 17.52 -9.48
N GLU A 32 -2.75 17.97 -10.51
CA GLU A 32 -2.71 17.47 -11.90
C GLU A 32 -1.35 17.65 -12.62
N LYS A 33 -0.24 17.83 -11.91
CA LYS A 33 0.99 18.40 -12.46
C LYS A 33 2.26 17.58 -12.34
N GLN A 34 2.28 16.41 -11.68
CA GLN A 34 3.35 15.39 -11.71
C GLN A 34 3.58 14.72 -10.34
N TRP A 35 3.06 15.30 -9.25
CA TRP A 35 3.23 14.81 -7.89
C TRP A 35 1.88 14.39 -7.32
N VAL A 36 1.87 13.44 -6.39
CA VAL A 36 0.70 13.06 -5.59
C VAL A 36 1.09 13.17 -4.13
N VAL A 37 0.21 13.71 -3.29
CA VAL A 37 0.43 13.79 -1.85
C VAL A 37 -0.28 12.62 -1.18
N LEU A 38 0.48 11.84 -0.42
CA LEU A 38 0.02 10.64 0.26
C LEU A 38 0.07 10.83 1.78
N ASP A 39 -0.95 10.35 2.48
CA ASP A 39 -0.90 10.20 3.94
C ASP A 39 -0.13 8.92 4.29
N VAL A 40 1.05 9.09 4.87
CA VAL A 40 1.94 8.03 5.35
C VAL A 40 2.00 8.12 6.87
N HIS A 41 1.10 7.42 7.57
CA HIS A 41 0.98 7.50 9.03
C HIS A 41 0.81 8.93 9.54
N GLN A 42 -0.16 9.69 9.00
CA GLN A 42 -0.42 11.09 9.37
C GLN A 42 0.69 12.08 8.96
N VAL A 43 1.62 11.64 8.11
CA VAL A 43 2.63 12.51 7.50
C VAL A 43 2.34 12.62 6.00
N GLU A 44 2.23 13.85 5.51
CA GLU A 44 2.02 14.12 4.09
C GLU A 44 3.33 13.97 3.31
N VAL A 45 3.38 12.99 2.41
CA VAL A 45 4.56 12.70 1.58
C VAL A 45 4.23 12.97 0.11
N ARG A 46 5.04 13.82 -0.54
CA ARG A 46 4.96 14.11 -1.97
C ARG A 46 5.78 13.13 -2.76
N VAL A 47 5.14 12.42 -3.70
CA VAL A 47 5.77 11.38 -4.50
C VAL A 47 5.46 11.60 -5.98
N PRO A 48 6.40 11.38 -6.92
CA PRO A 48 6.14 11.51 -8.34
C PRO A 48 5.04 10.53 -8.77
N ARG A 49 4.03 11.03 -9.49
CA ARG A 49 2.93 10.22 -10.01
C ARG A 49 3.40 9.06 -10.86
N GLY A 50 4.50 9.22 -11.61
CA GLY A 50 5.10 8.17 -12.43
C GLY A 50 5.57 6.95 -11.62
N ASN A 51 5.94 7.16 -10.36
CA ASN A 51 6.41 6.13 -9.43
C ASN A 51 5.26 5.49 -8.64
N LEU A 52 4.01 5.90 -8.90
CA LEU A 52 2.84 5.45 -8.17
C LEU A 52 1.87 4.64 -9.04
N GLU A 53 1.27 3.64 -8.43
CA GLU A 53 0.08 2.95 -8.91
C GLU A 53 -1.13 3.49 -8.16
N LEU A 54 -2.09 4.05 -8.88
CA LEU A 54 -3.27 4.73 -8.33
C LEU A 54 -4.51 3.85 -8.49
N ARG A 55 -5.34 3.82 -7.44
CA ARG A 55 -6.62 3.11 -7.42
C ARG A 55 -7.68 3.97 -6.74
N LYS A 56 -8.91 3.94 -7.26
CA LYS A 56 -10.04 4.69 -6.66
C LYS A 56 -10.55 4.04 -5.37
N GLU A 57 -10.66 2.71 -5.37
CA GLU A 57 -11.18 1.96 -4.22
C GLU A 57 -10.11 1.66 -3.18
N ARG A 58 -10.51 1.61 -1.91
CA ARG A 58 -9.67 1.11 -0.82
C ARG A 58 -9.27 -0.34 -1.09
N PRO A 59 -7.97 -0.70 -0.94
CA PRO A 59 -7.55 -2.09 -1.03
C PRO A 59 -8.27 -2.92 0.04
N LYS A 60 -8.97 -3.96 -0.41
CA LYS A 60 -9.72 -4.90 0.45
C LYS A 60 -8.90 -6.13 0.85
N GLY A 61 -7.64 -6.21 0.40
CA GLY A 61 -6.75 -7.34 0.65
C GLY A 61 -5.29 -6.94 0.80
N TRP A 62 -4.47 -7.89 1.23
CA TRP A 62 -3.01 -7.74 1.36
C TRP A 62 -2.34 -7.66 -0.01
N SER A 63 -1.37 -6.76 -0.17
CA SER A 63 -0.48 -6.73 -1.33
C SER A 63 0.77 -7.58 -1.10
N VAL A 64 1.17 -8.35 -2.12
CA VAL A 64 2.33 -9.26 -2.10
C VAL A 64 3.56 -8.51 -2.65
N VAL A 65 4.61 -8.36 -1.84
CA VAL A 65 5.82 -7.57 -2.21
C VAL A 65 6.96 -8.44 -2.76
N HIS A 66 7.14 -9.59 -2.14
CA HIS A 66 8.17 -10.59 -2.43
C HIS A 66 7.73 -11.84 -1.66
N GLU A 67 7.74 -13.03 -2.26
CA GLU A 67 7.37 -14.25 -1.52
C GLU A 67 8.37 -14.51 -0.37
N PRO A 68 8.00 -14.52 0.92
CA PRO A 68 6.65 -14.60 1.46
C PRO A 68 6.28 -13.44 2.43
N HIS A 69 6.51 -12.19 2.02
CA HIS A 69 6.17 -10.99 2.77
C HIS A 69 4.90 -10.32 2.23
N LEU A 70 3.91 -10.14 3.11
CA LEU A 70 2.73 -9.32 2.83
C LEU A 70 2.77 -8.02 3.63
N VAL A 71 2.10 -6.99 3.12
CA VAL A 71 1.94 -5.69 3.81
C VAL A 71 0.50 -5.47 4.26
N CYS A 72 0.32 -5.20 5.55
CA CYS A 72 -1.01 -5.07 6.14
C CYS A 72 -1.74 -3.83 5.59
N PRO A 73 -2.95 -3.96 5.04
CA PRO A 73 -3.72 -2.81 4.56
C PRO A 73 -4.26 -1.91 5.69
N GLY A 74 -4.18 -2.36 6.95
CA GLY A 74 -4.58 -1.59 8.12
C GLY A 74 -3.45 -0.79 8.75
N CYS A 75 -2.28 -1.40 8.94
CA CYS A 75 -1.16 -0.81 9.70
C CYS A 75 0.19 -0.82 8.96
N HIS A 76 0.21 -1.24 7.69
CA HIS A 76 1.37 -1.16 6.79
C HIS A 76 2.58 -2.00 7.27
N LYS A 77 2.37 -2.87 8.27
CA LYS A 77 3.38 -3.77 8.80
C LYS A 77 3.58 -4.97 7.89
N ARG A 78 4.85 -5.36 7.77
CA ARG A 78 5.24 -6.56 7.04
C ARG A 78 5.02 -7.78 7.94
N GLN A 79 4.41 -8.80 7.36
CA GLN A 79 4.26 -10.10 8.00
C GLN A 79 4.83 -11.15 7.06
N HIS A 80 5.73 -11.97 7.60
CA HIS A 80 6.22 -13.16 6.92
C HIS A 80 5.15 -14.24 7.01
N LEU A 81 4.96 -14.98 5.92
CA LEU A 81 4.02 -16.09 5.86
C LEU A 81 4.71 -17.37 5.41
N SER A 82 4.03 -18.48 5.68
CA SER A 82 4.37 -19.76 5.10
C SER A 82 3.21 -20.23 4.25
N GLY A 83 3.50 -20.61 3.01
CA GLY A 83 2.50 -21.02 2.02
C GLY A 83 1.67 -19.86 1.45
N GLN A 84 0.50 -20.19 0.91
CA GLN A 84 -0.41 -19.23 0.25
C GLN A 84 -1.79 -19.21 0.93
N PRO A 85 -1.91 -18.75 2.19
CA PRO A 85 -3.21 -18.66 2.87
C PRO A 85 -4.15 -17.68 2.15
N LYS A 86 -5.47 -17.97 2.22
CA LYS A 86 -6.52 -17.09 1.66
C LYS A 86 -6.80 -15.87 2.54
N GLU A 87 -6.57 -15.98 3.84
CA GLU A 87 -6.80 -14.95 4.84
C GLU A 87 -5.67 -14.93 5.86
N VAL A 88 -5.27 -13.74 6.30
CA VAL A 88 -4.17 -13.54 7.24
C VAL A 88 -4.58 -12.51 8.29
N LYS A 89 -4.40 -12.89 9.56
CA LYS A 89 -4.52 -12.00 10.71
C LYS A 89 -3.19 -11.27 10.92
N CYS A 90 -3.25 -9.95 10.99
CA CYS A 90 -2.09 -9.13 11.33
C CYS A 90 -1.73 -9.28 12.81
N TYR A 91 -0.46 -9.58 13.12
CA TYR A 91 0.02 -9.68 14.51
C TYR A 91 0.05 -8.32 15.24
N GLU A 92 0.17 -7.21 14.50
CA GLU A 92 0.28 -5.87 15.07
C GLU A 92 -1.09 -5.24 15.35
N CYS A 93 -1.95 -5.16 14.33
CA CYS A 93 -3.25 -4.49 14.45
C CYS A 93 -4.42 -5.44 14.74
N GLY A 94 -4.19 -6.76 14.75
CA GLY A 94 -5.20 -7.77 15.05
C GLY A 94 -6.25 -7.99 13.96
N ASN A 95 -6.28 -7.17 12.91
CA ASN A 95 -7.25 -7.26 11.83
C ASN A 95 -6.93 -8.43 10.87
N THR A 96 -7.99 -9.09 10.40
CA THR A 96 -7.91 -10.14 9.37
C THR A 96 -8.33 -9.58 8.03
N PHE A 97 -7.50 -9.81 7.00
CA PHE A 97 -7.83 -9.45 5.61
C PHE A 97 -7.56 -10.62 4.68
N ALA A 98 -8.27 -10.66 3.55
CA ALA A 98 -8.03 -11.62 2.50
C ALA A 98 -6.69 -11.33 1.79
N VAL A 99 -5.99 -12.38 1.38
CA VAL A 99 -4.76 -12.26 0.59
C VAL A 99 -5.10 -12.49 -0.87
N ASP A 100 -4.95 -11.45 -1.68
CA ASP A 100 -5.09 -11.57 -3.13
C ASP A 100 -3.70 -11.85 -3.73
N TRP A 101 -3.41 -13.12 -4.00
CA TRP A 101 -2.11 -13.55 -4.56
C TRP A 101 -1.87 -13.08 -6.01
N LYS A 102 -2.89 -12.47 -6.64
CA LYS A 102 -2.78 -11.85 -7.96
C LYS A 102 -2.36 -10.37 -7.86
N ASP A 103 -2.61 -9.71 -6.72
CA ASP A 103 -2.16 -8.35 -6.39
C ASP A 103 -0.69 -8.35 -5.94
N ARG A 104 0.21 -8.50 -6.93
CA ARG A 104 1.66 -8.42 -6.75
C ARG A 104 2.14 -6.97 -6.95
N ALA A 105 3.08 -6.51 -6.12
CA ALA A 105 3.63 -5.14 -6.10
C ALA A 105 5.02 -5.02 -6.73
#